data_AF-A0A9Q8QXF3-F1
#
_entry.id   AF-A0A9Q8QXF3-F1
#
_cell.length_a   1.000
_cell.length_b   1.000
_cell.length_c   1.000
_cell.angle_alpha   90.00
_cell.angle_beta   90.00
_cell.angle_gamma   90.00
#
_symmetry.space_group_name_H-M   'P 1'
#
loop_
_entity.id
_entity.type
_entity.pdbx_description
1 polymer ?
#
loop_
_entity_poly.entity_id
_entity_poly.type
_entity_poly.pdbx_seq_one_letter_code
_entity_poly.pdbx_strand_id
1 'polypeptide(L)'
;MMSATEVVANMPLHSATVRVNKHKADWRGWKFMWPFALVFVFVFIVPIVYAVYISFFKKQMIGGTKFVGLENYARLLGDGQFWSSVGRVA
;
A
#
# COMPACT_ATOMS: atom_id res chain seq x y z
N MET A 1 -7.32 7.86 -70.03
CA MET A 1 -7.03 6.84 -69.00
C MET A 1 -6.12 7.51 -67.98
N MET A 2 -6.53 7.64 -66.73
CA MET A 2 -5.76 8.35 -65.69
C MET A 2 -4.53 7.51 -65.30
N SER A 3 -3.34 8.10 -65.28
CA SER A 3 -2.08 7.36 -65.05
C SER A 3 -1.97 6.94 -63.58
N ALA A 4 -1.52 5.71 -63.32
CA ALA A 4 -1.43 5.16 -61.96
C ALA A 4 -0.59 6.01 -60.99
N THR A 5 0.33 6.81 -61.53
CA THR A 5 1.16 7.77 -60.78
C THR A 5 0.38 8.96 -60.22
N GLU A 6 -0.67 9.42 -60.89
CA GLU A 6 -1.51 10.55 -60.42
C GLU A 6 -2.44 10.11 -59.28
N VAL A 7 -2.90 8.86 -59.32
CA VAL A 7 -3.74 8.27 -58.26
C VAL A 7 -2.95 8.13 -56.95
N VAL A 8 -1.68 7.75 -57.03
CA VAL A 8 -0.79 7.60 -55.87
C VAL A 8 -0.36 8.97 -55.32
N ALA A 9 -0.15 9.97 -56.19
CA ALA A 9 0.20 11.33 -55.77
C ALA A 9 -0.95 12.06 -55.04
N ASN A 10 -2.21 11.76 -55.40
CA ASN A 10 -3.40 12.32 -54.76
C ASN A 10 -3.94 11.48 -53.59
N MET A 11 -3.23 10.44 -53.17
CA MET A 11 -3.65 9.65 -52.02
C MET A 11 -3.46 10.50 -50.76
N PRO A 12 -4.54 10.87 -50.03
CA PRO A 12 -4.40 11.74 -48.88
C PRO A 12 -3.70 10.93 -47.79
N LEU A 13 -2.44 11.28 -47.51
CA LEU A 13 -1.67 10.65 -46.46
C LEU A 13 -2.25 11.08 -45.11
N HIS A 14 -3.29 10.38 -44.67
CA HIS A 14 -3.84 10.53 -43.35
C HIS A 14 -2.84 9.90 -42.37
N SER A 15 -1.84 10.68 -41.96
CA SER A 15 -1.03 10.39 -40.79
C SER A 15 -1.99 10.34 -39.60
N ALA A 16 -2.41 9.12 -39.23
CA ALA A 16 -3.23 8.89 -38.06
C ALA A 16 -2.39 9.25 -36.83
N THR A 17 -2.41 10.52 -36.44
CA THR A 17 -1.85 10.96 -35.17
C THR A 17 -2.71 10.32 -34.08
N VAL A 18 -2.22 9.23 -33.50
CA VAL A 18 -2.84 8.60 -32.34
C VAL A 18 -2.87 9.64 -31.23
N ARG A 19 -4.05 10.20 -30.98
CA ARG A 19 -4.25 11.19 -29.91
C ARG A 19 -4.11 10.45 -28.59
N VAL A 20 -2.93 10.55 -27.97
CA VAL A 20 -2.70 9.98 -26.64
C VAL A 20 -3.58 10.76 -25.67
N ASN A 21 -4.68 10.15 -25.24
CA ASN A 21 -5.61 10.76 -24.30
C ASN A 21 -4.90 10.88 -22.94
N LYS A 22 -4.49 12.10 -22.57
CA LYS A 22 -3.94 12.38 -21.24
C LYS A 22 -5.07 12.29 -20.24
N HIS A 23 -5.27 11.10 -19.67
CA HIS A 23 -6.25 10.87 -18.63
C HIS A 23 -5.89 11.78 -17.44
N LYS A 24 -6.65 12.88 -17.28
CA LYS A 24 -6.52 13.74 -16.10
C LYS A 24 -6.92 12.87 -14.91
N ALA A 25 -6.14 12.90 -13.84
CA ALA A 25 -6.43 12.12 -12.64
C ALA A 25 -7.81 12.54 -12.11
N ASP A 26 -8.77 11.62 -12.21
CA ASP A 26 -10.16 11.90 -11.92
C ASP A 26 -10.38 11.81 -10.40
N TRP A 27 -10.38 12.97 -9.74
CA TRP A 27 -10.50 13.09 -8.27
C TRP A 27 -11.81 12.50 -7.73
N ARG A 28 -12.82 12.31 -8.59
CA ARG A 28 -14.14 11.78 -8.24
C ARG A 28 -14.05 10.39 -7.60
N GLY A 29 -13.16 9.53 -8.09
CA GLY A 29 -12.95 8.19 -7.52
C GLY A 29 -12.43 8.23 -6.08
N TRP A 30 -11.51 9.16 -5.78
CA TRP A 30 -10.96 9.31 -4.43
C TRP A 30 -12.04 9.76 -3.43
N LYS A 31 -12.89 10.73 -3.82
CA LYS A 31 -13.99 11.21 -2.97
C LYS A 31 -14.98 10.09 -2.62
N PHE A 32 -15.27 9.19 -3.55
CA PHE A 32 -16.15 8.04 -3.30
C PHE A 32 -15.54 7.03 -2.32
N MET A 33 -14.22 6.85 -2.36
CA MET A 33 -13.51 5.92 -1.46
C MET A 33 -13.29 6.48 -0.04
N TRP A 34 -13.31 7.81 0.11
CA TRP A 34 -13.04 8.49 1.38
C TRP A 34 -13.82 7.98 2.60
N PRO A 35 -15.16 7.79 2.58
CA PRO A 35 -15.89 7.32 3.75
C PRO A 35 -15.46 5.91 4.20
N PHE A 36 -15.22 5.00 3.25
CA PHE A 36 -14.70 3.67 3.56
C PHE A 36 -13.27 3.76 4.13
N ALA A 37 -12.40 4.55 3.48
CA ALA A 37 -11.02 4.73 3.92
C ALA A 37 -10.93 5.28 5.34
N LEU A 38 -11.80 6.25 5.71
CA LEU A 38 -11.89 6.76 7.07
C LEU A 38 -12.18 5.64 8.07
N VAL A 39 -13.27 4.90 7.86
CA VAL A 39 -13.65 3.80 8.76
C VAL A 39 -12.55 2.75 8.83
N PHE A 40 -11.94 2.39 7.69
CA PHE A 40 -10.83 1.44 7.64
C PHE A 40 -9.64 1.92 8.49
N VAL A 41 -9.26 3.19 8.38
CA VAL A 41 -8.17 3.75 9.18
C VAL A 41 -8.52 3.71 10.67
N PHE A 42 -9.73 4.12 11.06
CA PHE A 42 -10.12 4.14 12.47
C PHE A 42 -10.25 2.74 13.09
N VAL A 43 -10.79 1.78 12.35
CA VAL A 43 -11.08 0.43 12.87
C VAL A 43 -9.87 -0.50 12.79
N PHE A 44 -8.99 -0.32 11.79
CA PHE A 44 -7.83 -1.20 11.59
C PHE A 44 -6.52 -0.49 11.88
N ILE A 45 -6.24 0.62 11.19
CA ILE A 45 -4.91 1.25 11.25
C ILE A 45 -4.63 1.82 12.64
N VAL A 46 -5.59 2.52 13.26
CA VAL A 46 -5.42 3.10 14.59
C VAL A 46 -5.10 2.02 15.65
N PRO A 47 -5.87 0.92 15.81
CA PRO A 47 -5.53 -0.09 16.80
C PRO A 47 -4.23 -0.83 16.48
N ILE A 48 -3.89 -1.05 15.21
CA ILE A 48 -2.61 -1.66 14.82
C ILE A 48 -1.45 -0.76 15.23
N VAL A 49 -1.50 0.53 14.88
CA VAL A 49 -0.44 1.48 15.25
C VAL A 49 -0.35 1.62 16.76
N TYR A 50 -1.47 1.63 17.47
CA TYR A 50 -1.47 1.64 18.93
C TYR A 50 -0.82 0.39 19.53
N ALA A 51 -1.14 -0.80 19.00
CA ALA A 51 -0.54 -2.06 19.41
C ALA A 51 0.98 -2.09 19.18
N VAL A 52 1.41 -1.59 18.02
CA VAL A 52 2.84 -1.42 17.70
C VAL A 52 3.48 -0.38 18.61
N TYR A 53 2.80 0.72 18.94
CA TYR A 53 3.32 1.72 19.87
C TYR A 53 3.55 1.11 21.26
N ILE A 54 2.56 0.41 21.82
CA ILE A 54 2.67 -0.19 23.16
C ILE A 54 3.66 -1.36 23.21
N SER A 55 3.95 -2.05 22.10
CA SER A 55 4.90 -3.17 22.08
C SER A 55 6.36 -2.75 22.34
N PHE A 56 6.68 -1.48 22.07
CA PHE A 56 7.96 -0.88 22.44
C PHE A 56 8.10 -0.59 23.94
N PHE A 57 7.02 -0.75 24.70
CA PHE A 57 7.01 -0.55 26.14
C PHE A 57 6.91 -1.89 26.87
N LYS A 58 7.55 -1.97 28.04
CA LYS A 58 7.44 -3.09 28.96
C LYS A 58 6.67 -2.64 30.19
N LYS A 59 5.51 -3.26 30.44
CA LYS A 59 4.73 -3.06 31.66
C LYS A 59 5.27 -3.98 32.75
N GLN A 60 5.78 -3.42 33.83
CA GLN A 60 6.27 -4.15 35.00
C GLN A 60 5.33 -3.92 36.19
N MET A 61 5.17 -4.92 37.07
CA MET A 61 4.31 -4.81 38.26
C MET A 61 4.80 -3.76 39.26
N ILE A 62 6.10 -3.49 39.29
CA ILE A 62 6.74 -2.46 40.12
C ILE A 62 7.54 -1.56 39.18
N GLY A 63 7.38 -0.24 39.30
CA GLY A 63 8.11 0.73 38.46
C GLY A 63 7.44 1.12 37.14
N GLY A 64 6.15 0.79 36.95
CA GLY A 64 5.29 1.33 35.89
C GLY A 64 5.62 0.86 34.46
N THR A 65 5.29 1.67 33.47
CA THR A 65 5.55 1.39 32.05
C THR A 65 6.91 1.96 31.66
N LYS A 66 7.85 1.11 31.23
CA LYS A 66 9.18 1.53 30.79
C LYS A 66 9.30 1.40 29.27
N PHE A 67 9.82 2.42 28.59
CA PHE A 67 10.19 2.32 27.18
C PHE A 67 11.45 1.46 27.05
N VAL A 68 11.35 0.37 26.28
CA VAL A 68 12.45 -0.60 26.08
C VAL A 68 12.81 -0.76 24.60
N GLY A 69 12.11 -0.05 23.70
CA GLY A 69 12.38 -0.10 22.26
C GLY A 69 12.28 -1.53 21.72
N LEU A 70 13.31 -1.95 21.00
CA LEU A 70 13.36 -3.28 20.36
C LEU A 70 13.81 -4.42 21.29
N GLU A 71 14.13 -4.13 22.55
CA GLU A 71 14.64 -5.14 23.49
C GLU A 71 13.62 -6.28 23.72
N ASN A 72 12.33 -5.97 23.70
CA ASN A 72 11.27 -6.98 23.78
C ASN A 72 11.35 -7.99 22.63
N TYR A 73 11.61 -7.52 21.42
CA TYR A 73 11.71 -8.37 20.23
C TYR A 73 12.98 -9.22 20.25
N ALA A 74 14.13 -8.63 20.63
CA ALA A 74 15.39 -9.36 20.73
C ALA A 74 15.31 -10.52 21.75
N ARG A 75 14.67 -10.28 22.91
CA ARG A 75 14.43 -11.33 23.91
C ARG A 75 13.53 -12.44 23.39
N LEU A 76 12.44 -12.08 22.71
CA LEU A 76 11.48 -13.05 22.17
C LEU A 76 12.11 -13.94 21.09
N LEU A 77 12.93 -13.37 20.22
CA LEU A 77 13.64 -14.11 19.17
C LEU A 77 14.73 -15.03 19.72
N GLY A 78 15.33 -14.70 20.86
CA GLY A 78 16.30 -15.55 21.55
C GLY A 78 15.67 -16.64 22.43
N ASP A 79 14.35 -16.64 22.61
CA ASP A 79 13.67 -17.54 23.53
C ASP A 79 13.36 -18.91 22.87
N GLY A 80 14.08 -19.95 23.30
CA GLY A 80 13.85 -21.32 22.83
C GLY A 80 12.44 -21.86 23.14
N GLN A 81 11.80 -21.39 24.21
CA GLN A 81 10.43 -21.77 24.54
C GLN A 81 9.42 -21.14 23.59
N PHE A 82 9.68 -19.91 23.14
CA PHE A 82 8.87 -19.25 22.12
C PHE A 82 8.87 -20.07 20.83
N TRP A 83 10.06 -20.46 20.33
CA TRP A 83 10.17 -21.30 19.13
C TRP A 83 9.57 -22.70 19.31
N SER A 84 9.73 -23.32 20.48
CA SER A 84 9.08 -24.60 20.80
C SER A 84 7.56 -24.49 20.74
N SER A 85 7.00 -23.36 21.20
CA SER A 85 5.56 -23.10 21.16
C SER A 85 5.06 -22.82 19.75
N VAL A 86 5.80 -22.04 18.95
CA VAL A 86 5.48 -21.78 17.54
C VAL A 86 5.45 -23.08 16.73
N GLY A 87 6.44 -23.95 16.93
CA GLY A 87 6.50 -25.27 16.26
C GLY A 87 5.41 -26.25 16.69
N ARG A 88 4.69 -26.00 17.80
CA ARG A 88 3.51 -26.78 18.19
C ARG A 88 2.21 -26.29 17.54
N VAL A 89 2.21 -25.06 17.04
CA VAL A 89 1.04 -24.39 16.46
C VAL A 89 1.03 -24.44 14.93
N ALA A 90 2.21 -24.49 14.30
CA ALA A 90 2.39 -24.70 12.87
C ALA A 90 2.28 -26.18 12.49
#